data_AF-A0A4U3AHY0-F1
#
_entry.id   AF-A0A4U3AHY0-F1
#
_cell.length_a   1.000
_cell.length_b   1.000
_cell.length_c   1.000
_cell.angle_alpha   90.00
_cell.angle_beta   90.00
_cell.angle_gamma   90.00
#
_symmetry.space_group_name_H-M   'P 1'
#
loop_
_entity.id
_entity.type
_entity.pdbx_description
1 polymer ?
#
loop_
_entity_poly.entity_id
_entity_poly.type
_entity_poly.pdbx_seq_one_letter_code
_entity_poly.pdbx_strand_id
1 'polypeptide(L)'
;SLNVTGDQKGIVNKIGATLFKVFLSKMMQDKYKELQTIQGSDVDWTIVRLPFVMEGKSIGNIKESLVDMPGIKIQNSDIVPFVIKQINSERYVGKCPFISN
;
A
#
# COMPACT_ATOMS: atom_id res chain seq x y z
N SER A 1 -5.70 -0.83 -5.37
CA SER A 1 -5.14 -1.09 -4.02
C SER A 1 -6.22 -1.63 -3.09
N LEU A 2 -5.85 -2.43 -2.07
CA LEU A 2 -6.74 -2.99 -1.04
C LEU A 2 -7.59 -1.88 -0.38
N ASN A 3 -8.87 -2.19 -0.11
CA ASN A 3 -9.72 -1.38 0.74
C ASN A 3 -9.65 -1.95 2.15
N VAL A 4 -9.17 -1.16 3.11
CA VAL A 4 -9.11 -1.55 4.52
C VAL A 4 -9.99 -0.63 5.36
N THR A 5 -10.42 -1.10 6.53
CA THR A 5 -11.20 -0.29 7.48
C THR A 5 -10.42 0.98 7.82
N GLY A 6 -11.07 2.14 7.69
CA GLY A 6 -10.45 3.46 7.92
C GLY A 6 -9.97 4.18 6.66
N ASP A 7 -9.99 3.54 5.49
CA ASP A 7 -9.71 4.22 4.22
C ASP A 7 -10.73 5.32 3.92
N GLN A 8 -10.24 6.49 3.49
CA GLN A 8 -11.03 7.64 3.05
C GLN A 8 -10.64 8.04 1.62
N LYS A 9 -10.79 7.10 0.69
CA LYS A 9 -10.33 7.28 -0.69
C LYS A 9 -11.09 8.39 -1.42
N GLY A 10 -10.35 9.29 -2.07
CA GLY A 10 -10.89 10.25 -3.02
C GLY A 10 -11.61 9.57 -4.19
N ILE A 11 -12.49 10.30 -4.87
CA ILE A 11 -13.36 9.78 -5.92
C ILE A 11 -12.55 9.12 -7.06
N VAL A 12 -11.44 9.74 -7.47
CA VAL A 12 -10.54 9.20 -8.51
C VAL A 12 -9.93 7.86 -8.09
N ASN A 13 -9.46 7.76 -6.83
CA ASN A 13 -8.87 6.53 -6.29
C ASN A 13 -9.92 5.42 -6.10
N LYS A 14 -11.18 5.78 -5.82
CA LYS A 14 -12.31 4.83 -5.80
C LYS A 14 -12.59 4.24 -7.18
N ILE A 15 -12.58 5.06 -8.23
CA ILE A 15 -12.81 4.59 -9.61
C ILE A 15 -11.70 3.60 -10.02
N GLY A 16 -10.44 3.95 -9.77
CA GLY A 16 -9.32 3.04 -10.01
C GLY A 16 -9.45 1.73 -9.22
N ALA A 17 -9.78 1.78 -7.93
CA ALA A 17 -9.97 0.59 -7.11
C ALA A 17 -11.08 -0.33 -7.63
N THR A 18 -12.19 0.23 -8.11
CA THR A 18 -13.29 -0.54 -8.72
C THR A 18 -12.85 -1.19 -10.03
N LEU A 19 -12.09 -0.49 -10.87
CA LEU A 19 -11.52 -1.04 -12.11
C LEU A 19 -10.66 -2.28 -11.81
N PHE A 20 -9.75 -2.19 -10.84
CA PHE A 20 -8.94 -3.33 -10.41
C PHE A 20 -9.77 -4.50 -9.87
N LYS A 21 -10.86 -4.23 -9.13
CA LYS A 21 -11.73 -5.30 -8.60
C LYS A 21 -12.47 -6.04 -9.71
N VAL A 22 -12.82 -5.38 -10.81
CA VAL A 22 -13.54 -5.98 -11.94
C VAL A 22 -12.57 -6.74 -12.85
N PHE A 23 -11.46 -6.10 -13.26
CA PHE A 23 -10.53 -6.70 -14.22
C PHE A 23 -9.53 -7.68 -13.60
N LEU A 24 -9.20 -7.52 -12.31
CA LEU A 24 -8.23 -8.34 -11.59
C LEU A 24 -8.83 -8.90 -10.29
N SER A 25 -10.08 -9.38 -10.38
CA SER A 25 -10.87 -9.88 -9.25
C SER A 25 -10.16 -10.96 -8.44
N LYS A 26 -9.56 -11.96 -9.11
CA LYS A 26 -8.82 -13.05 -8.47
C LYS A 26 -7.62 -12.55 -7.67
N MET A 27 -6.81 -11.67 -8.28
CA MET A 27 -5.68 -11.02 -7.60
C MET A 27 -6.15 -10.25 -6.36
N MET A 28 -7.27 -9.53 -6.45
CA MET A 28 -7.82 -8.80 -5.31
C MET A 28 -8.30 -9.76 -4.20
N GLN A 29 -8.95 -10.86 -4.54
CA GLN A 29 -9.35 -11.89 -3.58
C GLN A 29 -8.13 -12.46 -2.84
N ASP A 30 -7.05 -12.75 -3.56
CA ASP A 30 -5.82 -13.27 -2.96
C ASP A 30 -5.17 -12.24 -2.02
N LYS A 31 -5.18 -10.95 -2.39
CA LYS A 31 -4.71 -9.87 -1.48
C LYS A 31 -5.58 -9.72 -0.22
N TYR A 32 -6.89 -9.95 -0.30
CA TYR A 32 -7.74 -9.95 0.89
C TYR A 32 -7.48 -11.15 1.79
N LYS A 33 -7.22 -12.33 1.22
CA LYS A 33 -6.81 -13.51 2.00
C LYS A 33 -5.47 -13.28 2.69
N GLU A 34 -4.50 -12.71 2.00
CA GLU A 34 -3.20 -12.31 2.58
C GLU A 34 -3.38 -11.40 3.79
N LEU A 35 -4.22 -10.35 3.65
CA LEU A 35 -4.56 -9.44 4.75
C LEU A 35 -5.21 -10.19 5.93
N GLN A 36 -6.18 -11.07 5.67
CA GLN A 36 -6.85 -11.83 6.73
C GLN A 36 -5.88 -12.75 7.47
N THR A 37 -5.02 -13.45 6.74
CA THR A 37 -4.02 -14.36 7.33
C THR A 37 -3.07 -13.61 8.24
N ILE A 38 -2.55 -12.46 7.81
CA ILE A 38 -1.59 -11.71 8.63
C ILE A 38 -2.25 -11.00 9.81
N GLN A 39 -3.49 -10.51 9.64
CA GLN A 39 -4.27 -9.92 10.73
C GLN A 39 -4.61 -10.92 11.84
N GLY A 40 -4.75 -12.20 11.51
CA GLY A 40 -5.00 -13.28 12.47
C GLY A 40 -3.74 -13.88 13.09
N SER A 41 -2.55 -13.33 12.81
CA SER A 41 -1.27 -13.84 13.32
C SER A 41 -0.74 -12.98 14.48
N ASP A 42 0.17 -13.55 15.28
CA ASP A 42 0.77 -12.89 16.45
C ASP A 42 2.06 -12.11 16.10
N VAL A 43 2.30 -11.80 14.82
CA VAL A 43 3.50 -11.06 14.40
C VAL A 43 3.22 -9.57 14.21
N ASP A 44 4.24 -8.75 14.45
CA ASP A 44 4.20 -7.33 14.07
C ASP A 44 4.26 -7.21 12.54
N TRP A 45 3.16 -6.76 11.94
CA TRP A 45 3.02 -6.70 10.49
C TRP A 45 2.77 -5.28 9.96
N THR A 46 3.14 -5.06 8.69
CA THR A 46 2.81 -3.85 7.95
C THR A 46 2.57 -4.23 6.48
N ILE A 47 1.42 -3.85 5.92
CA ILE A 47 1.14 -4.04 4.47
C ILE A 47 1.31 -2.71 3.75
N VAL A 48 2.40 -2.58 3.01
CA VAL A 48 2.69 -1.36 2.24
C VAL A 48 1.90 -1.35 0.93
N ARG A 49 1.06 -0.34 0.75
CA ARG A 49 0.16 -0.19 -0.40
C ARG A 49 0.75 0.76 -1.44
N LEU A 50 1.09 0.22 -2.59
CA LEU A 50 1.79 0.95 -3.66
C LEU A 50 0.84 1.43 -4.77
N PRO A 51 1.15 2.55 -5.45
CA PRO A 51 0.58 2.97 -6.72
C PRO A 51 1.32 2.27 -7.87
N PHE A 52 1.31 2.84 -9.08
CA PHE A 52 2.06 2.24 -10.20
C PHE A 52 3.57 2.30 -9.93
N VAL A 53 4.21 1.12 -9.86
CA VAL A 53 5.65 1.02 -9.67
C VAL A 53 6.35 1.28 -11.00
N MET A 54 7.30 2.21 -10.99
CA MET A 54 8.15 2.56 -12.10
C MET A 54 9.59 2.10 -11.80
N GLU A 55 10.29 1.62 -12.81
CA GLU A 55 11.72 1.35 -12.69
C GLU A 55 12.51 2.64 -12.89
N GLY A 56 13.45 2.91 -11.99
CA GLY A 56 14.25 4.11 -12.08
C GLY A 56 15.16 4.35 -10.88
N LYS A 57 15.96 5.41 -10.98
CA LYS A 57 16.78 5.89 -9.87
C LYS A 57 15.90 6.54 -8.81
N SER A 58 16.39 6.49 -7.57
CA SER A 58 15.73 7.11 -6.43
C SER A 58 15.59 8.61 -6.67
N ILE A 59 14.37 9.12 -6.52
CA ILE A 59 14.05 10.55 -6.53
C ILE A 59 13.75 11.07 -5.12
N GLY A 60 13.64 10.15 -4.14
CA GLY A 60 13.36 10.47 -2.75
C GLY A 60 11.93 10.94 -2.51
N ASN A 61 11.75 11.78 -1.47
CA ASN A 61 10.49 12.46 -1.14
C ASN A 61 9.25 11.53 -1.04
N ILE A 62 9.40 10.40 -0.36
CA ILE A 62 8.29 9.48 -0.12
C ILE A 62 7.16 10.20 0.62
N LYS A 63 5.99 10.24 -0.02
CA LYS A 63 4.73 10.69 0.58
C LYS A 63 4.05 9.48 1.21
N GLU A 64 3.58 9.63 2.45
CA GLU A 64 2.95 8.55 3.22
C GLU A 64 1.52 8.95 3.61
N SER A 65 0.59 8.00 3.63
CA SER A 65 -0.79 8.24 4.07
C SER A 65 -1.44 6.95 4.55
N LEU A 66 -2.23 7.01 5.63
CA LEU A 66 -3.00 5.85 6.10
C LEU A 66 -4.38 5.75 5.43
N VAL A 67 -4.86 6.85 4.82
CA VAL A 67 -6.27 7.00 4.46
C VAL A 67 -6.53 7.01 2.95
N ASP A 68 -5.57 7.52 2.15
CA ASP A 68 -5.70 7.59 0.71
C ASP A 68 -4.34 7.60 0.01
N MET A 69 -4.29 7.18 -1.26
CA MET A 69 -3.08 7.15 -2.06
C MET A 69 -2.58 8.59 -2.37
N PRO A 70 -1.37 8.98 -1.92
CA PRO A 70 -0.89 10.37 -2.06
C PRO A 70 -0.33 10.72 -3.46
N GLY A 71 -0.22 9.75 -4.36
CA GLY A 71 0.30 9.94 -5.71
C GLY A 71 0.07 8.72 -6.60
N ILE A 72 0.28 8.88 -7.90
CA ILE A 72 -0.06 7.86 -8.90
C ILE A 72 1.09 6.91 -9.25
N LYS A 73 2.32 7.22 -8.82
CA LYS A 73 3.53 6.45 -9.14
C LYS A 73 4.45 6.31 -7.93
N ILE A 74 5.35 5.33 -8.01
CA ILE A 74 6.49 5.22 -7.11
C ILE A 74 7.69 4.62 -7.85
N GLN A 75 8.90 5.15 -7.66
CA GLN A 75 10.13 4.51 -8.14
C GLN A 75 10.45 3.29 -7.27
N ASN A 76 10.76 2.16 -7.91
CA ASN A 76 11.09 0.92 -7.20
C ASN A 76 12.27 1.08 -6.23
N SER A 77 13.25 1.89 -6.58
CA SER A 77 14.42 2.22 -5.77
C SER A 77 14.08 3.02 -4.50
N ASP A 78 12.93 3.71 -4.45
CA ASP A 78 12.48 4.46 -3.29
C ASP A 78 11.59 3.63 -2.34
N ILE A 79 11.13 2.45 -2.76
CA ILE A 79 10.39 1.51 -1.89
C ILE A 79 11.32 0.93 -0.82
N VAL A 80 12.54 0.55 -1.20
CA VAL A 80 13.50 -0.14 -0.33
C VAL A 80 13.83 0.68 0.92
N PRO A 81 14.21 1.98 0.81
CA PRO A 81 14.46 2.81 1.99
C PRO A 81 13.25 2.91 2.94
N PHE A 82 12.03 2.98 2.40
CA PHE A 82 10.82 3.01 3.21
C PHE A 82 10.63 1.73 4.02
N VAL A 83 10.82 0.57 3.38
CA VAL A 83 10.66 -0.75 4.02
C VAL A 83 11.73 -0.98 5.09
N ILE A 84 12.99 -0.67 4.79
CA ILE A 84 14.10 -0.79 5.77
C ILE A 84 13.83 0.06 7.01
N LYS A 85 13.28 1.28 6.84
CA LYS A 85 12.92 2.15 7.96
C LYS A 85 11.89 1.51 8.90
N GLN A 86 11.00 0.65 8.39
CA GLN A 86 9.98 0.00 9.24
C GLN A 86 10.55 -1.10 10.13
N ILE A 87 11.72 -1.66 9.83
CA ILE A 87 12.36 -2.68 10.67
C ILE A 87 12.62 -2.16 12.10
N ASN A 88 12.94 -0.86 12.21
CA ASN A 88 13.27 -0.21 13.48
C ASN A 88 12.18 0.77 13.95
N SER A 89 10.96 0.69 13.39
CA SER A 89 9.90 1.67 13.63
C SER A 89 8.55 1.00 13.81
N GLU A 90 7.93 1.19 14.97
CA GLU A 90 6.59 0.67 15.28
C GLU A 90 5.44 1.48 14.64
N ARG A 91 5.75 2.59 13.96
CA ARG A 91 4.74 3.54 13.44
C ARG A 91 3.61 2.88 12.64
N TYR A 92 3.93 1.86 11.85
CA TYR A 92 3.00 1.16 10.96
C TYR A 92 2.71 -0.29 11.34
N VAL A 93 3.13 -0.73 12.53
CA VAL A 93 2.73 -2.03 13.06
C VAL A 93 1.21 -2.11 13.12
N GLY A 94 0.67 -3.19 12.55
CA GLY A 94 -0.77 -3.44 12.43
C GLY A 94 -1.49 -2.56 11.40
N LYS A 95 -0.76 -1.87 10.50
CA LYS A 95 -1.34 -0.88 9.57
C LYS A 95 -1.02 -1.16 8.12
N CYS A 96 -1.77 -0.49 7.25
CA CYS A 96 -1.63 -0.59 5.80
C CYS A 96 -1.31 0.79 5.18
N PRO A 97 -0.10 1.37 5.34
CA PRO A 97 0.21 2.68 4.77
C PRO A 97 0.24 2.66 3.24
N PHE A 98 -0.20 3.75 2.63
CA PHE A 98 0.05 4.09 1.23
C PHE A 98 1.35 4.88 1.11
N ILE A 99 2.15 4.61 0.06
CA ILE A 99 3.35 5.39 -0.25
C ILE A 99 3.42 5.76 -1.74
N SER A 100 3.96 6.93 -2.08
CA SER A 100 4.19 7.36 -3.48
C SER A 100 5.38 8.31 -3.59
N ASN A 101 5.83 8.59 -4.83
CA ASN A 101 6.69 9.74 -5.14
C ASN A 101 6.48 10.31 -6.53
#